data_AF-A0A2X3FHT4-F1
#
_entry.id   AF-A0A2X3FHT4-F1
#
_cell.length_a   1.000
_cell.length_b   1.000
_cell.length_c   1.000
_cell.angle_alpha   90.00
_cell.angle_beta   90.00
_cell.angle_gamma   90.00
#
_symmetry.space_group_name_H-M   'P 1'
#
loop_
_entity.id
_entity.type
_entity.pdbx_description
1 polymer ?
#
loop_
_entity_poly.entity_id
_entity_poly.type
_entity_poly.pdbx_seq_one_letter_code
_entity_poly.pdbx_strand_id
1 'polypeptide(L)'
;MDRQSEGEPGADGVIDDTFRIQLMEEHLVQLHRAIADGANCFGVHQWTFIDNWSWINAFKRRYGFWRLDLETGERQIKRNALWFAELATSNGFTSDK
;
A
#
# COMPACT_ATOMS: atom_id res chain seq x y z
N MET A 1 12.93 13.19 -1.32
CA MET A 1 12.60 11.89 -0.67
C MET A 1 13.59 10.83 -1.16
N ASP A 2 13.92 9.82 -0.35
CA ASP A 2 14.88 8.77 -0.76
C ASP A 2 14.32 7.87 -1.88
N ARG A 3 14.82 8.04 -3.10
CA ARG A 3 14.43 7.24 -4.27
C ARG A 3 15.12 5.87 -4.33
N GLN A 4 16.07 5.56 -3.43
CA GLN A 4 16.69 4.24 -3.40
C GLN A 4 15.82 3.19 -2.72
N SER A 5 14.91 3.63 -1.84
CA SER A 5 13.97 2.75 -1.14
C SER A 5 12.88 2.13 -2.05
N GLU A 6 12.66 2.72 -3.24
CA GLU A 6 11.68 2.26 -4.23
C GLU A 6 12.21 2.55 -5.63
N GLY A 7 12.22 1.56 -6.53
CA GLY A 7 12.74 1.73 -7.89
C GLY A 7 12.04 2.82 -8.71
N GLU A 8 12.59 3.09 -9.89
CA GLU A 8 11.94 3.97 -10.87
C GLU A 8 10.62 3.35 -11.36
N PRO A 9 9.65 4.17 -11.80
CA PRO A 9 8.43 3.66 -12.41
C PRO A 9 8.73 2.76 -13.61
N GLY A 10 7.89 1.75 -13.82
CA GLY A 10 7.93 0.91 -15.02
C GLY A 10 7.55 1.67 -16.28
N ALA A 11 7.57 0.98 -17.42
CA ALA A 11 7.15 1.55 -18.71
C ALA A 11 5.68 2.00 -18.73
N ASP A 12 4.86 1.48 -17.81
CA ASP A 12 3.46 1.85 -17.57
C ASP A 12 3.32 3.09 -16.67
N GLY A 13 4.42 3.67 -16.18
CA GLY A 13 4.42 4.79 -15.24
C GLY A 13 4.06 4.39 -13.80
N VAL A 14 3.98 3.09 -13.50
CA VAL A 14 3.62 2.57 -12.17
C VAL A 14 4.85 2.07 -11.44
N ILE A 15 4.91 2.36 -10.15
CA ILE A 15 6.00 1.94 -9.27
C ILE A 15 5.72 0.52 -8.81
N ASP A 16 6.67 -0.39 -9.03
CA ASP A 16 6.52 -1.75 -8.57
C ASP A 16 6.86 -1.88 -7.07
N ASP A 17 5.82 -1.97 -6.25
CA ASP A 17 5.91 -2.24 -4.82
C ASP A 17 5.09 -3.47 -4.42
N THR A 18 5.06 -4.49 -5.29
CA THR A 18 4.29 -5.73 -5.10
C THR A 18 4.51 -6.41 -3.74
N PHE A 19 5.67 -6.23 -3.11
CA PHE A 19 5.91 -6.72 -1.75
C PHE A 19 4.88 -6.19 -0.73
N ARG A 20 4.34 -4.98 -0.92
CA ARG A 20 3.27 -4.43 -0.07
C ARG A 20 1.94 -5.12 -0.28
N ILE A 21 1.65 -5.57 -1.51
CA ILE A 21 0.46 -6.37 -1.80
C ILE A 21 0.53 -7.67 -1.00
N GLN A 22 1.65 -8.39 -1.11
CA GLN A 22 1.86 -9.64 -0.39
C GLN A 22 1.75 -9.47 1.13
N LEU A 23 2.37 -8.41 1.68
CA LEU A 23 2.26 -8.07 3.09
C LEU A 23 0.81 -7.81 3.50
N MET A 24 0.06 -7.06 2.68
CA MET A 24 -1.33 -6.70 2.99
C MET A 24 -2.26 -7.92 2.89
N GLU A 25 -2.08 -8.78 1.90
CA GLU A 25 -2.81 -10.05 1.79
C GLU A 25 -2.63 -10.90 3.05
N GLU A 26 -1.40 -11.05 3.52
CA GLU A 26 -1.10 -11.80 4.76
C GLU A 26 -1.84 -11.22 5.98
N HIS A 27 -1.91 -9.89 6.10
CA HIS A 27 -2.64 -9.23 7.19
C HIS A 27 -4.15 -9.38 7.04
N LEU A 28 -4.69 -9.28 5.83
CA LEU A 28 -6.12 -9.41 5.58
C LEU A 28 -6.62 -10.84 5.78
N VAL A 29 -5.80 -11.86 5.50
CA VAL A 29 -6.12 -13.25 5.86
C VAL A 29 -6.26 -13.39 7.38
N GLN A 30 -5.33 -12.83 8.17
CA GLN A 30 -5.46 -12.87 9.64
C GLN A 30 -6.64 -12.04 10.15
N LEU A 31 -6.90 -10.89 9.54
CA LEU A 31 -8.06 -10.06 9.86
C LEU A 31 -9.36 -10.82 9.61
N HIS A 32 -9.46 -11.51 8.47
CA HIS A 32 -10.62 -12.33 8.14
C HIS A 32 -10.83 -13.46 9.15
N ARG A 33 -9.75 -14.15 9.56
CA ARG A 33 -9.80 -15.16 10.63
C ARG A 33 -10.31 -14.58 11.95
N ALA A 34 -9.79 -13.43 12.36
CA ALA A 34 -10.23 -12.78 13.60
C ALA A 34 -11.72 -12.41 13.55
N ILE A 35 -12.21 -11.89 12.41
CA ILE A 35 -13.63 -11.59 12.21
C ILE A 35 -14.47 -12.88 12.28
N ALA A 36 -14.00 -13.97 11.65
CA ALA A 36 -14.67 -15.27 11.70
C ALA A 36 -14.73 -15.86 13.13
N ASP A 37 -13.72 -15.59 13.95
CA ASP A 37 -13.66 -15.98 15.37
C ASP A 37 -14.50 -15.06 16.28
N GLY A 38 -15.21 -14.07 15.72
CA GLY A 38 -16.15 -13.20 16.44
C GLY A 38 -15.57 -11.85 16.86
N ALA A 39 -14.40 -11.44 16.35
CA ALA A 39 -13.87 -10.10 16.60
C ALA A 39 -14.79 -9.03 15.98
N ASN A 40 -15.04 -7.96 16.74
CA ASN A 40 -15.87 -6.85 16.32
C ASN A 40 -15.09 -5.85 15.42
N CYS A 41 -14.75 -6.28 14.22
CA CYS A 41 -14.02 -5.47 13.23
C CYS A 41 -14.83 -5.29 11.94
N PHE A 42 -14.88 -4.05 11.44
CA PHE A 42 -15.76 -3.65 10.33
C PHE A 42 -15.01 -3.17 9.08
N GLY A 43 -13.68 -3.11 9.13
CA GLY A 43 -12.90 -2.63 8.00
C GLY A 43 -11.46 -2.30 8.35
N VAL A 44 -10.72 -1.87 7.33
CA VAL A 44 -9.31 -1.55 7.39
C VAL A 44 -9.03 -0.19 6.78
N HIS A 45 -8.11 0.56 7.38
CA HIS A 45 -7.57 1.79 6.79
C HIS A 45 -6.09 1.59 6.53
N GLN A 46 -5.69 1.64 5.26
CA GLN A 46 -4.30 1.51 4.89
C GLN A 46 -3.53 2.81 5.19
N TRP A 47 -2.47 2.68 5.98
CA TRP A 47 -1.45 3.71 6.14
C TRP A 47 -0.49 3.62 4.95
N THR A 48 -0.44 4.54 3.99
CA THR A 48 -1.20 5.81 3.84
C THR A 48 -1.65 6.05 2.41
N PHE A 49 -2.39 7.14 2.21
CA PHE A 49 -2.66 7.66 0.88
C PHE A 49 -1.38 8.09 0.12
N ILE A 50 -0.50 8.88 0.75
CA ILE A 50 0.68 9.48 0.09
C ILE A 50 1.92 9.32 0.94
N ASP A 51 3.08 9.15 0.31
CA ASP A 51 4.36 9.20 0.99
C ASP A 51 4.48 10.50 1.80
N ASN A 52 4.79 10.35 3.08
CA ASN A 52 4.77 11.43 4.04
C ASN A 52 6.07 11.52 4.82
N TRP A 53 6.15 12.56 5.64
CA TRP A 53 7.17 12.66 6.66
C TRP A 53 6.85 11.66 7.78
N SER A 54 7.75 10.70 7.96
CA SER A 54 7.61 9.68 8.99
C SER A 54 8.50 10.01 10.19
N TRP A 55 7.93 9.97 11.40
CA TRP A 55 8.52 10.46 12.65
C TRP A 55 10.05 10.36 12.78
N ILE A 56 10.59 9.13 12.87
CA ILE A 56 12.02 8.90 13.07
C ILE A 56 12.82 8.74 11.78
N ASN A 57 12.14 8.57 10.63
CA ASN A 57 12.80 8.33 9.34
C ASN A 57 12.74 9.53 8.39
N ALA A 58 12.07 10.63 8.78
CA ALA A 58 11.72 11.73 7.90
C ALA A 58 11.18 11.21 6.56
N PHE A 59 11.80 11.58 5.44
CA PHE A 59 11.45 11.15 4.09
C PHE A 59 12.31 9.99 3.55
N LYS A 60 12.98 9.24 4.44
CA LYS A 60 13.79 8.06 4.06
C LYS A 60 12.95 6.81 3.84
N ARG A 61 11.72 6.79 4.34
CA ARG A 61 10.78 5.67 4.18
C ARG A 61 9.53 6.14 3.47
N ARG A 62 8.96 5.22 2.70
CA ARG A 62 7.79 5.41 1.85
C ARG A 62 6.77 4.35 2.24
N TYR A 63 5.50 4.74 2.28
CA TYR A 63 4.41 3.90 2.78
C TYR A 63 3.12 4.10 1.98
N GLY A 64 3.02 5.22 1.26
CA GLY A 64 1.78 5.63 0.64
C GLY A 64 1.49 4.87 -0.65
N PHE A 65 0.22 4.89 -1.07
CA PHE A 65 -0.22 4.51 -2.41
C PHE A 65 0.39 5.38 -3.52
N TRP A 66 0.76 6.60 -3.18
CA TRP A 66 1.35 7.57 -4.10
C TRP A 66 2.75 7.97 -3.62
N ARG A 67 3.73 7.88 -4.53
CA ARG A 67 5.04 8.54 -4.36
C ARG A 67 4.84 10.04 -4.64
N LEU A 68 5.31 10.90 -3.74
CA LEU A 68 5.29 12.34 -3.91
C LEU A 68 6.69 12.85 -4.25
N ASP A 69 6.80 13.64 -5.30
CA ASP A 69 7.95 14.50 -5.52
C ASP A 69 7.81 15.77 -4.67
N LEU A 70 8.80 16.06 -3.83
CA LEU A 70 8.73 17.19 -2.89
C LEU A 70 9.07 18.54 -3.55
N GLU A 71 9.77 18.52 -4.68
CA GLU A 71 10.16 19.75 -5.38
C GLU A 71 9.04 20.19 -6.32
N THR A 72 8.44 19.24 -7.04
CA THR A 72 7.41 19.54 -8.05
C THR A 72 5.98 19.36 -7.55
N GLY A 73 5.78 18.56 -6.49
CA GLY A 73 4.45 18.17 -6.02
C GLY A 73 3.78 17.08 -6.88
N GLU A 74 4.45 16.59 -7.92
CA GLU A 74 3.95 15.53 -8.78
C GLU A 74 3.78 14.21 -8.01
N ARG A 75 2.79 13.42 -8.42
CA ARG A 75 2.44 12.16 -7.77
C ARG A 75 2.56 11.01 -8.76
N GLN A 76 3.19 9.93 -8.33
CA GLN A 76 3.36 8.71 -9.11
C GLN A 76 2.69 7.56 -8.37
N ILE A 77 1.84 6.82 -9.09
CA ILE A 77 1.04 5.75 -8.50
C ILE A 77 1.88 4.48 -8.30
N LYS A 78 1.57 3.74 -7.24
CA LYS A 78 2.21 2.45 -6.94
C LYS A 78 1.29 1.28 -7.23
N ARG A 79 1.86 0.10 -7.49
CA ARG A 79 1.10 -1.10 -7.86
C ARG A 79 0.12 -1.50 -6.74
N ASN A 80 0.52 -1.34 -5.48
CA ASN A 80 -0.34 -1.60 -4.33
C ASN A 80 -1.61 -0.70 -4.30
N ALA A 81 -1.57 0.49 -4.88
CA ALA A 81 -2.72 1.41 -4.95
C ALA A 81 -3.79 0.88 -5.89
N LEU A 82 -3.36 0.39 -7.06
CA LEU A 82 -4.25 -0.21 -8.05
C LEU A 82 -4.90 -1.47 -7.51
N TRP A 83 -4.10 -2.34 -6.87
CA TRP A 83 -4.62 -3.54 -6.22
C TRP A 83 -5.58 -3.22 -5.07
N PHE A 84 -5.28 -2.23 -4.22
CA PHE A 84 -6.14 -1.88 -3.09
C PHE A 84 -7.47 -1.26 -3.56
N ALA A 85 -7.47 -0.51 -4.66
CA ALA A 85 -8.70 0.00 -5.28
C ALA A 85 -9.59 -1.13 -5.81
N GLU A 86 -9.00 -2.14 -6.45
CA GLU A 86 -9.73 -3.34 -6.89
C GLU A 86 -10.28 -4.10 -5.68
N LEU A 87 -9.46 -4.37 -4.66
CA LEU A 87 -9.87 -5.04 -3.42
C LEU A 87 -11.07 -4.34 -2.75
N ALA A 88 -11.03 -3.01 -2.67
CA ALA A 88 -12.12 -2.23 -2.08
C ALA A 88 -13.41 -2.31 -2.91
N THR A 89 -13.29 -2.47 -4.23
CA THR A 89 -14.42 -2.58 -5.16
C THR A 89 -15.00 -4.00 -5.17
N SER A 90 -14.15 -5.02 -5.16
CA SER A 90 -14.52 -6.43 -5.14
C SER A 90 -14.96 -6.93 -3.77
N ASN A 91 -14.62 -6.19 -2.70
CA ASN A 91 -14.83 -6.55 -1.30
C ASN A 91 -14.21 -7.93 -0.94
N GLY A 92 -13.08 -8.27 -1.56
CA GLY A 92 -12.39 -9.53 -1.29
C GLY A 92 -11.34 -9.91 -2.34
N PHE A 93 -10.53 -10.90 -2.01
CA PHE A 93 -9.54 -11.51 -2.89
C PHE A 93 -9.42 -13.00 -2.57
N THR A 94 -8.89 -13.77 -3.51
CA THR A 94 -8.50 -15.17 -3.26
C THR A 94 -7.00 -15.21 -3.01
N SER A 95 -6.60 -15.90 -1.95
CA SER A 95 -5.20 -16.18 -1.68
C SER A 95 -4.94 -17.66 -1.88
N ASP A 96 -3.85 -17.99 -2.55
CA ASP A 96 -3.38 -19.39 -2.68
C ASP A 96 -2.60 -19.86 -1.43
N LYS A 97 -2.48 -19.00 -0.41
CA LYS A 97 -1.78 -19.26 0.86
C LYS A 97 -2.73 -19.69 1.99
#